data_AF-A0AA38HGY2-F1
#
_entry.id   AF-A0AA38HGY2-F1
#
_cell.length_a   1.000
_cell.length_b   1.000
_cell.length_c   1.000
_cell.angle_alpha   90.00
_cell.angle_beta   90.00
_cell.angle_gamma   90.00
#
_symmetry.space_group_name_H-M   'P 1'
#
loop_
_entity.id
_entity.type
_entity.pdbx_description
1 polymer ?
#
loop_
_entity_poly.entity_id
_entity_poly.type
_entity_poly.pdbx_seq_one_letter_code
_entity_poly.pdbx_strand_id
1 'polypeptide(L)'
;MAGFPWPPCPSTTCWPADYHIIGKDIIKFHMYYWPAFLLALDLPLPKNIICHGHWLRNGRKISKSLGNAVDPFELIKTYGEEECRFYFLSSSILGSDAEFDEATLISKIKFLRDAIGNLFSRCINERISGHVQEKSLVDGNLALLPCDLQLLGNLADLKGPFF
;
A
#
# COMPACT_ATOMS: atom_id res chain seq x y z
N MET A 1 -8.85 -21.61 4.49
CA MET A 1 -8.33 -21.89 3.13
C MET A 1 -8.95 -20.87 2.18
N ALA A 2 -8.16 -20.01 1.51
CA ALA A 2 -8.45 -19.41 0.20
C ALA A 2 -7.36 -18.40 -0.24
N GLY A 3 -6.70 -18.66 -1.40
CA GLY A 3 -5.90 -17.68 -2.16
C GLY A 3 -4.46 -18.13 -2.51
N PHE A 4 -4.09 -18.13 -3.80
CA PHE A 4 -2.76 -18.48 -4.31
C PHE A 4 -1.94 -17.23 -4.69
N PRO A 5 -0.61 -17.19 -4.47
CA PRO A 5 0.21 -18.11 -3.68
C PRO A 5 0.34 -17.58 -2.26
N TRP A 6 -0.61 -17.91 -1.37
CA TRP A 6 -0.45 -17.62 0.06
C TRP A 6 0.04 -18.87 0.79
N PRO A 7 1.02 -18.76 1.70
CA PRO A 7 1.42 -19.89 2.52
C PRO A 7 0.18 -20.43 3.26
N PRO A 8 -0.01 -21.76 3.31
CA PRO A 8 -1.13 -22.35 4.03
C PRO A 8 -1.03 -21.91 5.51
N CYS A 9 -2.08 -21.24 6.00
CA CYS A 9 -2.18 -20.87 7.40
C CYS A 9 -2.04 -22.15 8.25
N PRO A 10 -1.07 -22.22 9.19
CA PRO A 10 -0.73 -23.47 9.87
C PRO A 10 -1.75 -23.94 10.92
N SER A 11 -2.83 -23.20 11.18
CA SER A 11 -3.88 -23.64 12.12
C SER A 11 -5.21 -22.94 11.86
N THR A 12 -6.26 -23.45 12.49
CA THR A 12 -7.63 -22.93 12.61
C THR A 12 -7.76 -21.47 13.11
N THR A 13 -6.68 -20.71 13.21
CA THR A 13 -6.61 -19.36 13.80
C THR A 13 -6.91 -18.22 12.84
N CYS A 14 -6.95 -18.45 11.52
CA CYS A 14 -7.33 -17.40 10.55
C CYS A 14 -8.85 -17.19 10.43
N TRP A 15 -9.64 -17.91 11.23
CA TRP A 15 -11.10 -17.86 11.25
C TRP A 15 -11.61 -17.54 12.66
N PRO A 16 -12.59 -16.64 12.83
CA PRO A 16 -13.24 -15.82 11.80
C PRO A 16 -12.35 -14.69 11.27
N ALA A 17 -12.63 -14.21 10.06
CA ALA A 17 -11.90 -13.09 9.48
C ALA A 17 -12.10 -11.80 10.28
N ASP A 18 -11.01 -11.10 10.59
CA ASP A 18 -11.06 -9.81 11.28
C ASP A 18 -11.62 -8.70 10.38
N TYR A 19 -11.23 -8.71 9.10
CA TYR A 19 -11.62 -7.71 8.10
C TYR A 19 -11.92 -8.35 6.75
N HIS A 20 -13.11 -8.09 6.21
CA HIS A 20 -13.45 -8.34 4.81
C HIS A 20 -13.39 -7.04 4.02
N ILE A 21 -12.42 -6.90 3.11
CA ILE A 21 -12.31 -5.74 2.22
C ILE A 21 -13.02 -6.08 0.91
N ILE A 22 -14.08 -5.34 0.58
CA ILE A 22 -14.92 -5.60 -0.58
C ILE A 22 -15.28 -4.33 -1.34
N GLY A 23 -15.61 -4.47 -2.61
CA GLY A 23 -16.19 -3.39 -3.41
C GLY A 23 -17.69 -3.24 -3.16
N LYS A 24 -18.22 -2.01 -3.34
CA LYS A 24 -19.63 -1.70 -3.09
C LYS A 24 -20.66 -2.54 -3.85
N ASP A 25 -20.32 -3.06 -5.03
CA ASP A 25 -21.26 -3.86 -5.83
C ASP A 25 -21.63 -5.21 -5.20
N ILE A 26 -20.75 -5.75 -4.36
CA ILE A 26 -20.93 -7.07 -3.75
C ILE A 26 -21.28 -7.00 -2.27
N ILE A 27 -21.66 -5.81 -1.78
CA ILE A 27 -22.00 -5.59 -0.37
C ILE A 27 -23.15 -6.48 0.09
N LYS A 28 -24.17 -6.69 -0.77
CA LYS A 28 -25.32 -7.53 -0.45
C LYS A 28 -24.94 -8.99 -0.17
N PHE A 29 -23.91 -9.50 -0.84
CA PHE A 29 -23.45 -10.87 -0.65
C PHE A 29 -22.74 -11.04 0.68
N HIS A 30 -21.98 -10.02 1.10
CA HIS A 30 -21.16 -10.10 2.31
C HIS A 30 -21.90 -9.65 3.57
N MET A 31 -22.96 -8.84 3.44
CA MET A 31 -23.75 -8.36 4.58
C MET A 31 -25.04 -9.15 4.82
N TYR A 32 -25.67 -9.72 3.78
CA TYR A 32 -26.91 -10.50 3.97
C TYR A 32 -26.67 -11.99 3.79
N TYR A 33 -26.24 -12.42 2.60
CA TYR A 33 -26.18 -13.84 2.28
C TYR A 33 -25.10 -14.57 3.08
N TRP A 34 -23.89 -13.99 3.17
CA TRP A 34 -22.78 -14.61 3.88
C TRP A 34 -23.07 -14.80 5.37
N PRO A 35 -23.52 -13.78 6.14
CA PRO A 35 -23.90 -13.97 7.54
C PRO A 35 -25.06 -14.95 7.70
N ALA A 36 -26.06 -14.95 6.80
CA ALA A 36 -27.16 -15.91 6.87
C ALA A 36 -26.67 -17.36 6.74
N PHE A 37 -25.72 -17.64 5.84
CA PHE A 37 -25.13 -18.98 5.71
C PHE A 37 -24.32 -19.37 6.94
N LEU A 38 -23.53 -18.44 7.49
CA LEU A 38 -22.75 -18.71 8.70
C LEU A 38 -23.64 -18.98 9.91
N LEU A 39 -24.70 -18.20 10.10
CA LEU A 39 -25.67 -18.43 11.17
C LEU A 39 -26.41 -19.76 11.00
N ALA A 40 -26.76 -20.16 9.77
CA ALA A 40 -27.39 -21.45 9.50
C ALA A 40 -26.47 -22.66 9.82
N LEU A 41 -25.14 -22.45 9.79
CA LEU A 41 -24.13 -23.46 10.10
C LEU A 41 -23.56 -23.32 11.52
N ASP A 42 -24.10 -22.40 12.33
CA ASP A 42 -23.61 -22.05 13.67
C ASP A 42 -22.10 -21.69 13.71
N LEU A 43 -21.65 -20.98 12.67
CA LEU A 43 -20.27 -20.51 12.51
C LEU A 43 -20.13 -19.05 12.93
N PRO A 44 -18.95 -18.64 13.44
CA PRO A 44 -18.72 -17.26 13.86
C PRO A 44 -18.70 -16.30 12.66
N LEU A 45 -19.31 -15.13 12.86
CA LEU A 45 -19.39 -14.07 11.85
C LEU A 45 -18.05 -13.34 11.68
N PRO A 46 -17.78 -12.75 10.50
CA PRO A 46 -16.65 -11.84 10.33
C PRO A 46 -16.78 -10.63 11.28
N LYS A 47 -15.67 -10.17 11.85
CA LYS A 47 -15.70 -9.08 12.84
C LYS A 47 -16.01 -7.73 12.21
N ASN A 48 -15.39 -7.43 11.08
CA ASN A 48 -15.57 -6.16 10.37
C ASN A 48 -15.66 -6.38 8.86
N ILE A 49 -16.46 -5.55 8.19
CA ILE A 49 -16.57 -5.50 6.73
C ILE A 49 -16.26 -4.07 6.28
N ILE A 50 -15.19 -3.90 5.50
CA ILE A 50 -14.79 -2.62 4.91
C ILE A 50 -15.23 -2.60 3.46
N CYS A 51 -16.08 -1.64 3.12
CA CYS A 51 -16.57 -1.45 1.76
C CYS A 51 -15.86 -0.24 1.11
N HIS A 52 -15.16 -0.47 0.00
CA HIS A 52 -14.56 0.60 -0.78
C HIS A 52 -15.43 0.96 -2.00
N GLY A 53 -15.31 2.21 -2.45
CA GLY A 53 -15.96 2.69 -3.67
C GLY A 53 -15.25 2.21 -4.94
N HIS A 54 -15.75 2.67 -6.08
CA HIS A 54 -15.13 2.38 -7.38
C HIS A 54 -14.13 3.44 -7.77
N TRP A 55 -13.14 3.01 -8.56
CA TRP A 55 -12.36 3.91 -9.38
C TRP A 55 -13.14 4.27 -10.64
N LEU A 56 -13.26 5.56 -10.87
CA LEU A 56 -13.90 6.17 -12.04
C LEU A 56 -12.82 6.72 -12.96
N ARG A 57 -13.09 6.73 -14.27
CA ARG A 57 -12.28 7.41 -15.27
C ARG A 57 -13.21 8.17 -16.21
N ASN A 58 -13.00 9.47 -16.33
CA ASN A 58 -13.91 10.41 -16.96
C ASN A 58 -15.36 10.25 -16.43
N GLY A 59 -15.50 10.10 -15.11
CA GLY A 59 -16.79 9.93 -14.43
C GLY A 59 -17.50 8.59 -14.69
N ARG A 60 -16.85 7.63 -15.35
CA ARG A 60 -17.41 6.28 -15.61
C ARG A 60 -16.61 5.22 -14.88
N LYS A 61 -17.30 4.22 -14.33
CA LYS A 61 -16.66 3.07 -13.68
C LYS A 61 -15.65 2.42 -14.63
N ILE A 62 -14.44 2.17 -14.12
CA ILE A 62 -13.42 1.42 -14.86
C ILE A 62 -13.94 -0.01 -15.11
N SER A 63 -13.97 -0.41 -16.38
CA SER A 63 -14.37 -1.77 -16.77
C SER A 63 -13.68 -2.21 -18.05
N LYS A 64 -13.46 -3.53 -18.17
CA LYS A 64 -12.85 -4.12 -19.37
C LYS A 64 -13.74 -3.95 -20.60
N SER A 65 -15.07 -4.01 -20.44
CA SER A 65 -16.03 -3.91 -21.55
C SER A 65 -16.18 -2.49 -22.11
N LEU A 66 -16.02 -1.44 -21.29
CA LEU A 66 -16.06 -0.05 -21.76
C LEU A 66 -14.74 0.40 -22.41
N GLY A 67 -13.69 -0.41 -22.37
CA GLY A 67 -12.36 -0.04 -22.90
C GLY A 67 -11.66 1.07 -22.14
N ASN A 68 -12.19 1.49 -20.98
CA ASN A 68 -11.59 2.50 -20.11
C ASN A 68 -10.73 1.90 -18.99
N ALA A 69 -10.50 0.58 -19.03
CA ALA A 69 -9.60 -0.14 -18.14
C ALA A 69 -8.18 0.44 -18.20
N VAL A 70 -7.58 0.66 -17.04
CA VAL A 70 -6.17 1.02 -16.90
C VAL A 70 -5.42 -0.25 -16.52
N ASP A 71 -4.35 -0.59 -17.22
CA ASP A 71 -3.53 -1.74 -16.85
C ASP A 71 -2.65 -1.37 -15.63
N PRO A 72 -2.84 -2.03 -14.47
CA PRO A 72 -2.02 -1.76 -13.29
C PRO A 72 -0.54 -2.09 -13.52
N PHE A 73 -0.21 -3.08 -14.35
CA PHE A 73 1.18 -3.47 -14.59
C PHE A 73 1.93 -2.43 -15.44
N GLU A 74 1.24 -1.81 -16.39
CA GLU A 74 1.81 -0.68 -17.15
C GLU A 74 2.05 0.54 -16.25
N LEU A 75 1.11 0.84 -15.35
CA LEU A 75 1.29 1.92 -14.36
C LEU A 75 2.50 1.67 -13.46
N ILE A 76 2.62 0.45 -12.91
CA ILE A 76 3.74 0.07 -12.04
C ILE A 76 5.07 0.17 -12.80
N LYS A 77 5.12 -0.29 -14.06
CA LYS A 77 6.33 -0.21 -14.89
C LYS A 77 6.74 1.25 -15.17
N THR A 78 5.77 2.16 -15.28
CA THR A 78 6.00 3.56 -15.65
C THR A 78 6.35 4.43 -14.43
N TYR A 79 5.64 4.24 -13.32
CA TYR A 79 5.70 5.13 -12.15
C TYR A 79 6.39 4.53 -10.93
N GLY A 80 6.53 3.20 -10.87
CA GLY A 80 7.00 2.48 -9.69
C GLY A 80 5.86 1.89 -8.86
N GLU A 81 6.17 0.81 -8.16
CA GLU A 81 5.18 0.04 -7.39
C GLU A 81 4.68 0.80 -6.16
N GLU A 82 5.59 1.40 -5.39
CA GLU A 82 5.29 2.09 -4.14
C GLU A 82 4.58 3.42 -4.39
N GLU A 83 4.95 4.11 -5.46
CA GLU A 83 4.30 5.32 -5.96
C GLU A 83 2.82 5.07 -6.29
N CYS A 84 2.55 4.00 -7.04
CA CYS A 84 1.19 3.59 -7.36
C CYS A 84 0.40 3.21 -6.10
N ARG A 85 0.98 2.41 -5.19
CA ARG A 85 0.35 2.04 -3.92
C ARG A 85 -0.01 3.27 -3.08
N PHE A 86 0.93 4.20 -2.91
CA PHE A 86 0.71 5.45 -2.19
C PHE A 86 -0.43 6.26 -2.80
N TYR A 87 -0.46 6.37 -4.13
CA TYR A 87 -1.53 7.09 -4.81
C TYR A 87 -2.91 6.48 -4.54
N PHE A 88 -3.09 5.17 -4.76
CA PHE A 88 -4.39 4.53 -4.59
C PHE A 88 -4.90 4.60 -3.15
N LEU A 89 -4.01 4.44 -2.17
CA LEU A 89 -4.36 4.53 -0.75
C LEU A 89 -4.68 5.96 -0.31
N SER A 90 -3.97 6.97 -0.84
CA SER A 90 -4.17 8.36 -0.42
C SER A 90 -5.26 9.10 -1.21
N SER A 91 -5.59 8.66 -2.43
CA SER A 91 -6.59 9.30 -3.30
C SER A 91 -7.99 8.75 -3.11
N SER A 92 -8.12 7.53 -2.55
CA SER A 92 -9.41 6.94 -2.25
C SER A 92 -9.87 7.33 -0.85
N ILE A 93 -11.14 7.72 -0.73
CA ILE A 93 -11.83 7.82 0.56
C ILE A 93 -12.70 6.58 0.70
N LEU A 94 -12.65 5.92 1.86
CA LEU A 94 -13.46 4.73 2.12
C LEU A 94 -14.96 5.08 2.00
N GLY A 95 -15.70 4.29 1.23
CA GLY A 95 -17.13 4.44 1.01
C GLY A 95 -17.55 5.35 -0.16
N SER A 96 -16.68 6.23 -0.67
CA SER A 96 -16.98 7.05 -1.86
C SER A 96 -16.21 6.58 -3.09
N ASP A 97 -16.75 6.87 -4.27
CA ASP A 97 -16.04 6.64 -5.52
C ASP A 97 -14.90 7.66 -5.66
N ALA A 98 -13.81 7.24 -6.29
CA ALA A 98 -12.63 8.07 -6.52
C ALA A 98 -12.35 8.17 -8.01
N GLU A 99 -12.03 9.36 -8.50
CA GLU A 99 -11.64 9.57 -9.89
C GLU A 99 -10.14 9.25 -10.06
N PHE A 100 -9.83 8.44 -11.07
CA PHE A 100 -8.47 8.16 -11.50
C PHE A 100 -8.07 9.16 -12.58
N ASP A 101 -7.07 9.97 -12.28
CA ASP A 101 -6.44 10.89 -13.22
C ASP A 101 -4.91 10.84 -13.10
N GLU A 102 -4.25 10.67 -14.23
CA GLU A 102 -2.79 10.51 -14.30
C GLU A 102 -2.06 11.79 -13.89
N ALA A 103 -2.64 12.98 -14.12
CA ALA A 103 -2.05 14.23 -13.64
C ALA A 103 -2.06 14.31 -12.11
N THR A 104 -3.15 13.85 -11.46
CA THR A 104 -3.18 13.76 -9.99
C THR A 104 -2.18 12.73 -9.45
N LEU A 105 -1.95 11.62 -10.17
CA LEU A 105 -0.92 10.63 -9.82
C LEU A 105 0.46 11.25 -9.82
N ILE A 106 0.85 11.91 -10.92
CA ILE A 106 2.15 12.58 -11.04
C ILE A 106 2.33 13.64 -9.95
N SER A 107 1.29 14.44 -9.67
CA SER A 107 1.31 15.46 -8.61
C SER A 107 1.57 14.85 -7.23
N LYS A 108 0.91 13.72 -6.91
CA LYS A 108 1.10 13.03 -5.64
C LYS A 108 2.47 12.37 -5.50
N ILE A 109 3.00 11.81 -6.58
CA ILE A 109 4.37 11.26 -6.59
C ILE A 109 5.38 12.39 -6.34
N LYS A 110 5.19 13.54 -7.00
CA LYS A 110 6.03 14.72 -6.75
C LYS A 110 5.94 15.17 -5.29
N PHE A 111 4.73 15.26 -4.73
CA PHE A 111 4.55 15.60 -3.32
C PHE A 111 5.24 14.60 -2.39
N LEU A 112 5.14 13.30 -2.66
CA LEU A 112 5.80 12.26 -1.87
C LEU A 112 7.32 12.44 -1.88
N ARG A 113 7.89 12.69 -3.05
CA ARG A 113 9.32 12.97 -3.23
C ARG A 113 9.74 14.24 -2.51
N ASP A 114 8.97 15.32 -2.65
CA ASP A 114 9.27 16.60 -2.02
C ASP A 114 9.11 16.55 -0.50
N ALA A 115 8.15 15.79 0.03
CA ALA A 115 7.92 15.70 1.47
C ALA A 115 8.92 14.74 2.13
N ILE A 116 8.93 13.47 1.70
CA ILE A 116 9.77 12.44 2.31
C ILE A 116 11.22 12.57 1.86
N GLY A 117 11.47 12.81 0.57
CA GLY A 117 12.83 12.94 0.06
C GLY A 117 13.56 14.13 0.66
N ASN A 118 12.92 15.30 0.77
CA ASN A 118 13.56 16.45 1.44
C ASN A 118 13.74 16.22 2.93
N LEU A 119 12.77 15.59 3.61
CA LEU A 119 12.91 15.26 5.04
C LEU A 119 14.09 14.30 5.27
N PHE A 120 14.16 13.23 4.50
CA PHE A 120 15.20 12.22 4.58
C PHE A 120 16.59 12.79 4.27
N SER A 121 16.70 13.60 3.21
CA SER A 121 17.93 14.32 2.85
C SER A 121 18.41 15.25 3.99
N ARG A 122 17.48 15.94 4.66
CA ARG A 122 17.79 16.76 5.85
C ARG A 122 18.26 15.90 7.01
N CYS A 123 17.58 14.79 7.31
CA CYS A 123 17.91 13.90 8.42
C CYS A 123 19.28 13.23 8.30
N ILE A 124 19.73 12.91 7.07
CA ILE A 124 21.01 12.21 6.82
C ILE A 124 22.18 13.16 6.57
N ASN A 125 21.89 14.44 6.33
CA ASN A 125 22.92 15.45 6.14
C ASN A 125 23.98 15.38 7.24
N GLU A 126 25.26 15.45 6.87
CA GLU A 126 26.42 15.33 7.75
C GLU A 126 26.35 16.24 8.99
N ARG A 127 25.67 17.39 8.90
CA ARG A 127 25.45 18.26 10.08
C ARG A 127 24.58 17.62 11.17
N ILE A 128 23.59 16.82 10.81
CA ILE A 128 22.77 16.06 11.76
C ILE A 128 23.48 14.76 12.15
N SER A 129 24.10 14.06 11.19
CA SER A 129 24.90 12.85 11.45
C SER A 129 26.08 13.11 12.38
N GLY A 130 26.70 14.30 12.30
CA GLY A 130 27.75 14.74 13.23
C GLY A 130 27.26 14.98 14.66
N HIS A 131 25.97 15.23 14.88
CA HIS A 131 25.34 15.29 16.20
C HIS A 131 24.84 13.91 16.70
N VAL A 132 24.56 12.97 15.79
CA VAL A 132 24.21 11.59 16.13
C VAL A 132 25.46 10.78 16.53
N GLN A 133 26.65 11.16 16.05
CA GLN A 133 27.93 10.54 16.44
C GLN A 133 28.34 10.79 17.91
N GLU A 134 27.63 11.61 18.69
CA GLU A 134 27.97 11.88 20.10
C GLU A 134 27.12 11.13 21.14
N LYS A 135 26.11 10.34 20.76
CA LYS A 135 25.38 9.49 21.71
C LYS A 135 25.73 8.02 21.56
N SER A 136 26.75 7.67 22.37
CA SER A 136 27.19 6.35 22.84
C SER A 136 27.72 5.36 21.79
N LEU A 137 28.97 5.58 21.38
CA LEU A 137 29.91 4.47 21.23
C LEU A 137 30.44 4.10 22.63
N VAL A 138 29.68 3.28 23.35
CA VAL A 138 30.24 2.47 24.45
C VAL A 138 30.19 1.05 23.92
N ASP A 139 31.37 0.45 23.75
CA ASP A 139 31.63 -0.94 23.34
C ASP A 139 31.56 -1.28 21.84
N GLY A 140 32.50 -0.71 21.06
CA GLY A 140 33.51 -1.50 20.33
C GLY A 140 33.14 -2.59 19.31
N ASN A 141 31.88 -2.80 18.92
CA ASN A 141 31.51 -3.69 17.81
C ASN A 141 30.18 -3.27 17.18
N LEU A 142 30.22 -2.41 16.16
CA LEU A 142 29.08 -2.16 15.28
C LEU A 142 28.97 -3.31 14.27
N ALA A 143 28.24 -4.37 14.64
CA ALA A 143 27.67 -5.26 13.64
C ALA A 143 26.49 -4.52 12.99
N LEU A 144 26.76 -3.76 11.93
CA LEU A 144 25.70 -3.26 11.05
C LEU A 144 24.88 -4.46 10.58
N LEU A 145 23.55 -4.38 10.68
CA LEU A 145 22.72 -5.47 10.17
C LEU A 145 22.90 -5.54 8.65
N PRO A 146 22.83 -6.73 8.03
CA PRO A 146 22.95 -6.86 6.58
C PRO A 146 21.99 -5.96 5.79
N CYS A 147 20.83 -5.64 6.39
CA CYS A 147 19.83 -4.71 5.86
C CYS A 147 20.35 -3.26 5.78
N ASP A 148 21.12 -2.82 6.77
CA ASP A 148 21.65 -1.45 6.83
C ASP A 148 22.73 -1.23 5.77
N LEU A 149 23.57 -2.25 5.52
CA LEU A 149 24.55 -2.27 4.43
C LEU A 149 23.88 -2.24 3.06
N GLN A 150 22.76 -2.96 2.89
CA GLN A 150 21.99 -2.99 1.66
C GLN A 150 21.31 -1.65 1.37
N LEU A 151 20.77 -0.99 2.40
CA LEU A 151 20.19 0.36 2.30
C LEU A 151 21.24 1.42 1.92
N LEU A 152 22.46 1.34 2.48
CA LEU A 152 23.56 2.23 2.12
C LEU A 152 24.04 2.01 0.67
N GLY A 153 24.05 0.77 0.19
CA GLY A 153 24.33 0.46 -1.21
C GLY A 153 23.28 1.06 -2.16
N ASN A 154 22.00 0.90 -1.84
CA ASN A 154 20.89 1.44 -2.63
C ASN A 154 20.86 2.98 -2.63
N LEU A 155 21.38 3.63 -1.59
CA LEU A 155 21.52 5.09 -1.52
C LEU A 155 22.59 5.64 -2.47
N ALA A 156 23.63 4.87 -2.79
CA ALA A 156 24.64 5.26 -3.77
C ALA A 156 24.07 5.28 -5.20
N ASP A 157 23.13 4.37 -5.49
CA ASP A 157 22.45 4.24 -6.79
C ASP A 157 21.37 5.31 -7.02
N LEU A 158 20.91 5.98 -5.95
CA LEU A 158 19.96 7.08 -6.06
C LEU A 158 20.57 8.39 -6.61
N LYS A 159 21.88 8.48 -6.86
CA LYS A 159 22.52 9.61 -7.57
C LYS A 159 22.25 9.63 -9.09
N GLY A 160 21.04 9.28 -9.51
CA GLY A 160 20.56 9.51 -10.88
C GLY A 160 20.19 10.99 -11.11
N PRO A 161 19.92 11.41 -12.36
CA PRO A 161 19.76 12.81 -12.78
C PRO A 161 18.52 13.55 -12.22
N PHE A 162 17.90 13.01 -11.18
CA PHE A 162 16.73 13.56 -10.51
C PHE A 162 16.99 13.87 -9.01
N PHE A 163 18.26 13.87 -8.59
CA PHE A 163 18.76 14.56 -7.40
C PHE A 163 19.73 15.68 -7.81
#